data_AF-A0A942W1R7-F1
#
_entry.id   AF-A0A942W1R7-F1
#
_cell.length_a   1.000
_cell.length_b   1.000
_cell.length_c   1.000
_cell.angle_alpha   90.00
_cell.angle_beta   90.00
_cell.angle_gamma   90.00
#
_symmetry.space_group_name_H-M   'P 1'
#
loop_
_entity.id
_entity.type
_entity.pdbx_description
1 polymer ?
#
loop_
_entity_poly.entity_id
_entity_poly.type
_entity_poly.pdbx_seq_one_letter_code
_entity_poly.pdbx_strand_id
1 'polypeptide(L)'
;MLGCLLGALGLDLLIELLYRQSLSGLWAYLSARPVAFLVNVLILTLCLSLSLFAKRKWFWAVLIGAVWAGLGIANVYVLSYRVSPLSAIDFAILQLDWSFIGIYMSVPAFVLVVAAAVLLVIGLVLLYRRSPKSPVQPRRGLLTLCILLLSVAVLPELPLAAGFAGNAYSDVITLTERYGFVYTFSRSLIDFGIDRPEDYSARRIHAIAEDVLSTETKAPEDVPNIIFLQLESFFDVNHLEDVVFSEDPVPYFRTLKENGPSGFFTAPSVGAGTANTEFEVMTQMNVHDFGTGEYPYKTILSHTI
;
A
#
# COMPACT_ATOMS: atom_id res chain seq x y z
N MET A 1 16.22 22.78 -8.01
CA MET A 1 16.76 21.42 -7.83
C MET A 1 17.26 21.22 -6.40
N LEU A 2 18.36 21.86 -5.96
CA LEU A 2 18.87 21.67 -4.60
C LEU A 2 17.82 21.93 -3.50
N GLY A 3 17.05 23.02 -3.62
CA GLY A 3 15.96 23.30 -2.66
C GLY A 3 14.81 22.27 -2.69
N CYS A 4 14.53 21.65 -3.84
CA CYS A 4 13.53 20.58 -3.94
C CYS A 4 14.05 19.30 -3.29
N LEU A 5 15.33 18.98 -3.48
CA LEU A 5 15.99 17.81 -2.89
C LEU A 5 16.08 17.94 -1.36
N LEU A 6 16.52 19.09 -0.85
CA LEU A 6 16.56 19.35 0.59
C LEU A 6 15.16 19.34 1.22
N GLY A 7 14.17 19.90 0.52
CA GLY A 7 12.77 19.84 0.93
C GLY A 7 12.24 18.40 0.98
N ALA A 8 12.54 17.60 -0.06
CA ALA A 8 12.18 16.19 -0.12
C ALA A 8 12.85 15.37 1.00
N LEU A 9 14.14 15.58 1.26
CA LEU A 9 14.86 14.92 2.36
C LEU A 9 14.21 15.21 3.72
N GLY A 10 13.93 16.48 4.03
CA GLY A 10 13.28 16.84 5.29
C GLY A 10 11.86 16.29 5.40
N LEU A 11 11.12 16.28 4.29
CA LEU A 11 9.76 15.76 4.23
C LEU A 11 9.72 14.24 4.38
N ASP A 12 10.63 13.51 3.74
CA ASP A 12 10.71 12.05 3.86
C ASP A 12 11.10 11.63 5.28
N LEU A 13 12.07 12.31 5.88
CA LEU A 13 12.43 12.10 7.29
C LEU A 13 11.24 12.31 8.22
N LEU A 14 10.42 13.34 7.96
CA LEU A 14 9.21 13.59 8.73
C LEU A 14 8.19 12.46 8.55
N ILE A 15 7.92 12.04 7.31
CA ILE A 15 6.96 10.98 6.98
C ILE A 15 7.38 9.65 7.59
N GLU A 16 8.66 9.26 7.45
CA GLU A 16 9.18 8.03 8.03
C GLU A 16 9.23 8.07 9.56
N LEU A 17 9.52 9.24 10.16
CA LEU A 17 9.43 9.42 11.60
C LEU A 17 7.99 9.25 12.11
N LEU A 18 7.02 9.83 11.40
CA LEU A 18 5.60 9.69 11.68
C LEU A 18 5.17 8.22 11.60
N TYR A 19 5.56 7.52 10.53
CA TYR A 19 5.25 6.10 10.34
C TYR A 19 5.84 5.21 11.44
N ARG A 20 7.12 5.39 11.78
CA ARG A 20 7.87 4.51 12.71
C ARG A 20 7.68 4.86 14.18
N GLN A 21 7.10 6.04 14.46
CA GLN A 21 6.83 6.59 15.79
C GLN A 21 8.03 6.62 16.75
N SER A 22 9.25 6.44 16.23
CA SER A 22 10.47 6.30 17.03
C SER A 22 11.70 6.75 16.26
N LEU A 23 12.59 7.50 16.91
CA LEU A 23 13.87 7.93 16.34
C LEU A 23 14.82 6.74 16.12
N SER A 24 14.80 5.76 17.03
CA SER A 24 15.57 4.52 16.90
C SER A 24 15.11 3.70 15.69
N GLY A 25 13.81 3.57 15.48
CA GLY A 25 13.24 2.88 14.31
C GLY A 25 13.59 3.57 13.00
N LEU A 26 13.54 4.90 12.95
CA LEU A 26 14.00 5.68 11.80
C LEU A 26 15.49 5.44 11.51
N TRP A 27 16.34 5.48 12.54
CA TRP A 27 17.77 5.25 12.36
C TRP A 27 18.09 3.84 11.89
N ALA A 28 17.41 2.83 12.44
CA ALA A 28 17.53 1.44 12.01
C ALA A 28 17.12 1.26 10.53
N TYR A 29 16.09 1.95 10.08
CA TYR A 29 15.68 1.94 8.68
C TYR A 29 16.71 2.59 7.75
N LEU A 30 17.20 3.79 8.11
CA LEU A 30 18.20 4.51 7.32
C LEU A 30 19.50 3.72 7.17
N SER A 31 19.92 3.00 8.21
CA SER A 31 21.12 2.17 8.18
C SER A 31 20.91 0.86 7.42
N ALA A 32 19.76 0.21 7.58
CA ALA A 32 19.47 -1.06 6.94
C ALA A 32 19.11 -0.92 5.45
N ARG A 33 18.41 0.16 5.07
CA ARG A 33 17.80 0.32 3.74
C ARG A 33 18.00 1.73 3.15
N PRO A 34 19.24 2.21 3.00
CA PRO A 34 19.51 3.55 2.49
C PRO A 34 19.01 3.77 1.05
N VAL A 35 19.02 2.73 0.21
CA VAL A 35 18.53 2.81 -1.18
C VAL A 35 17.02 3.04 -1.22
N ALA A 36 16.26 2.34 -0.39
CA ALA A 36 14.81 2.52 -0.29
C ALA A 36 14.46 3.95 0.14
N PHE A 37 15.14 4.46 1.17
CA PHE A 37 15.01 5.86 1.58
C PHE A 37 15.31 6.84 0.44
N LEU A 38 16.40 6.63 -0.31
CA LEU A 38 16.73 7.47 -1.47
C LEU A 38 15.65 7.43 -2.57
N VAL A 39 15.02 6.29 -2.80
CA VAL A 39 13.90 6.18 -3.75
C VAL A 39 12.72 7.06 -3.31
N ASN A 40 12.33 7.04 -2.03
CA ASN A 40 11.28 7.91 -1.51
C ASN A 40 11.64 9.40 -1.69
N VAL A 41 12.87 9.78 -1.33
CA VAL A 41 13.38 11.14 -1.52
C VAL A 41 13.34 11.54 -3.00
N LEU A 42 13.66 10.65 -3.93
CA LEU A 42 13.57 10.91 -5.37
C LEU A 42 12.13 11.11 -5.84
N ILE A 43 11.19 10.29 -5.36
CA ILE A 43 9.76 10.44 -5.66
C ILE A 43 9.24 11.79 -5.15
N LEU A 44 9.55 12.16 -3.90
CA LEU A 44 9.19 13.48 -3.36
C LEU A 44 9.87 14.61 -4.13
N THR A 45 11.14 14.45 -4.50
CA THR A 45 11.88 15.43 -5.30
C THR A 45 11.23 15.61 -6.67
N LEU A 46 10.78 14.53 -7.30
CA LEU A 46 10.03 14.54 -8.55
C LEU A 46 8.73 15.35 -8.40
N CYS A 47 7.92 15.07 -7.38
CA CYS A 47 6.69 15.83 -7.10
C CYS A 47 6.99 17.31 -6.85
N LEU A 48 7.95 17.63 -5.98
CA LEU A 48 8.34 19.00 -5.67
C LEU A 48 8.94 19.73 -6.88
N SER A 49 9.54 19.01 -7.82
CA SER A 49 10.12 19.59 -9.04
C SER A 49 9.05 20.22 -9.96
N LEU A 50 7.79 19.81 -9.85
CA LEU A 50 6.67 20.43 -10.58
C LEU A 50 6.52 21.93 -10.23
N SER A 51 6.94 22.33 -9.02
CA SER A 51 6.96 23.75 -8.62
C SER A 51 7.87 24.62 -9.50
N LEU A 52 8.85 24.04 -10.21
CA LEU A 52 9.79 24.77 -11.07
C LEU A 52 9.12 25.40 -12.29
N PHE A 53 7.96 24.89 -12.70
CA PHE A 53 7.16 25.42 -13.82
C PHE A 53 6.30 26.63 -13.43
N ALA A 54 6.23 26.96 -12.14
CA ALA A 54 5.44 28.08 -11.66
C ALA A 54 6.28 29.31 -11.28
N LYS A 55 5.66 30.50 -11.41
CA LYS A 55 6.31 31.78 -11.06
C LYS A 55 6.61 31.90 -9.56
N ARG A 56 5.79 31.30 -8.69
CA ARG A 56 5.94 31.33 -7.21
C ARG A 56 6.38 29.95 -6.69
N LYS A 57 7.63 29.57 -6.97
CA LYS A 57 8.15 28.20 -6.75
C LYS A 57 7.97 27.72 -5.32
N TRP A 58 8.29 28.56 -4.33
CA TRP A 58 8.14 28.23 -2.90
C TRP A 58 6.70 27.92 -2.50
N PHE A 59 5.73 28.69 -3.01
CA PHE A 59 4.32 28.41 -2.76
C PHE A 59 3.90 27.02 -3.25
N TRP A 60 4.24 26.69 -4.49
CA TRP A 60 3.88 25.40 -5.06
C TRP A 60 4.63 24.24 -4.41
N ALA A 61 5.89 24.43 -4.04
CA ALA A 61 6.66 23.43 -3.31
C ALA A 61 6.06 23.15 -1.92
N VAL A 62 5.69 24.21 -1.17
CA VAL A 62 5.03 24.05 0.14
C VAL A 62 3.65 23.44 0.00
N LEU A 63 2.88 23.81 -1.02
CA LEU A 63 1.56 23.22 -1.27
C LEU A 63 1.66 21.72 -1.55
N ILE A 64 2.54 21.31 -2.46
CA ILE A 64 2.77 19.89 -2.79
C ILE A 64 3.32 19.14 -1.57
N GLY A 65 4.27 19.74 -0.83
CA GLY A 65 4.81 19.17 0.39
C GLY A 65 3.75 19.01 1.50
N ALA A 66 2.82 19.96 1.62
CA ALA A 66 1.72 19.88 2.58
C ALA A 66 0.75 18.75 2.26
N VAL A 67 0.52 18.44 0.98
CA VAL A 67 -0.27 17.27 0.57
C VAL A 67 0.42 15.98 1.05
N TRP A 68 1.72 15.81 0.77
CA TRP A 68 2.48 14.64 1.19
C TRP A 68 2.60 14.52 2.73
N ALA A 69 2.81 15.63 3.43
CA ALA A 69 2.80 15.66 4.89
C ALA A 69 1.42 15.27 5.44
N GLY A 70 0.35 15.76 4.82
CA GLY A 70 -1.03 15.40 5.15
C GLY A 70 -1.29 13.91 4.96
N LEU A 71 -0.80 13.31 3.87
CA LEU A 71 -0.86 11.87 3.63
C LEU A 71 -0.09 11.08 4.70
N GLY A 72 1.10 11.53 5.10
CA GLY A 72 1.86 10.92 6.19
C GLY A 72 1.15 10.98 7.54
N ILE A 73 0.51 12.11 7.87
CA ILE A 73 -0.31 12.26 9.09
C ILE A 73 -1.55 11.37 9.02
N ALA A 74 -2.24 11.36 7.89
CA ALA A 74 -3.40 10.50 7.66
C ALA A 74 -3.01 9.02 7.80
N ASN A 75 -1.85 8.62 7.30
CA ASN A 75 -1.32 7.27 7.47
C ASN A 75 -1.12 6.90 8.94
N VAL A 76 -0.57 7.79 9.78
CA VAL A 76 -0.46 7.54 11.24
C VAL A 76 -1.83 7.33 11.87
N TYR A 77 -2.80 8.16 11.48
CA TYR A 77 -4.15 8.05 11.98
C TYR A 77 -4.76 6.70 11.61
N VAL A 78 -4.67 6.33 10.33
CA VAL A 78 -5.14 5.06 9.80
C VAL A 78 -4.46 3.88 10.52
N LEU A 79 -3.14 3.91 10.68
CA LEU A 79 -2.38 2.86 11.38
C LEU A 79 -2.77 2.68 12.85
N SER A 80 -3.39 3.70 13.46
CA SER A 80 -3.90 3.60 14.83
C SER A 80 -5.20 2.78 14.93
N TYR A 81 -5.92 2.59 13.82
CA TYR A 81 -7.18 1.85 13.74
C TYR A 81 -7.09 0.56 12.93
N ARG A 82 -6.11 0.45 12.03
CA ARG A 82 -5.87 -0.74 11.20
C ARG A 82 -4.37 -1.00 11.05
N VAL A 83 -3.99 -2.24 10.82
CA VAL A 83 -2.58 -2.63 10.67
C VAL A 83 -2.01 -2.23 9.30
N SER A 84 -2.85 -2.10 8.27
CA SER A 84 -2.42 -1.74 6.91
C SER A 84 -2.22 -0.23 6.73
N PRO A 85 -1.16 0.20 6.03
CA PRO A 85 -0.90 1.62 5.77
C PRO A 85 -1.84 2.19 4.72
N LEU A 86 -2.00 3.51 4.71
CA LEU A 86 -2.86 4.25 3.77
C LEU A 86 -2.44 3.99 2.32
N SER A 87 -3.41 3.61 1.49
CA SER A 87 -3.26 3.27 0.07
C SER A 87 -4.26 4.07 -0.77
N ALA A 88 -4.01 4.20 -2.08
CA ALA A 88 -4.87 4.98 -2.97
C ALA A 88 -6.33 4.48 -2.99
N ILE A 89 -6.54 3.17 -2.89
CA ILE A 89 -7.86 2.54 -2.84
C ILE A 89 -8.72 3.05 -1.67
N ASP A 90 -8.10 3.46 -0.56
CA ASP A 90 -8.84 3.97 0.59
C ASP A 90 -9.60 5.24 0.24
N PHE A 91 -9.05 6.08 -0.64
CA PHE A 91 -9.74 7.27 -1.12
C PHE A 91 -10.90 6.91 -2.04
N ALA A 92 -10.78 5.85 -2.85
CA ALA A 92 -11.89 5.36 -3.67
C ALA A 92 -13.02 4.83 -2.77
N ILE A 93 -12.70 4.09 -1.71
CA ILE A 93 -13.69 3.59 -0.74
C ILE A 93 -14.36 4.75 0.02
N LEU A 94 -13.60 5.76 0.46
CA LEU A 94 -14.15 6.93 1.15
C LEU A 94 -15.09 7.75 0.26
N GLN A 95 -14.88 7.79 -1.05
CA GLN A 95 -15.81 8.43 -1.98
C GLN A 95 -17.16 7.71 -2.07
N LEU A 96 -17.17 6.38 -1.86
CA LEU A 96 -18.37 5.55 -1.93
C LEU A 96 -19.21 5.67 -0.64
N ASP A 97 -18.57 5.76 0.53
CA ASP A 97 -19.27 5.83 1.80
C ASP A 97 -18.59 6.77 2.81
N TRP A 98 -19.28 7.86 3.16
CA TRP A 98 -18.80 8.87 4.10
C TRP A 98 -18.97 8.46 5.57
N SER A 99 -19.74 7.42 5.86
CA SER A 99 -19.97 6.94 7.22
C SER A 99 -18.67 6.45 7.89
N PHE A 100 -17.69 6.01 7.10
CA PHE A 100 -16.35 5.64 7.55
C PHE A 100 -15.67 6.73 8.38
N ILE A 101 -15.87 8.01 8.06
CA ILE A 101 -15.26 9.12 8.82
C ILE A 101 -15.77 9.13 10.26
N GLY A 102 -17.06 8.86 10.47
CA GLY A 102 -17.67 8.82 11.81
C GLY A 102 -17.27 7.60 12.63
N ILE A 103 -16.85 6.51 11.99
CA ILE A 103 -16.34 5.30 12.67
C ILE A 103 -14.93 5.56 13.20
N TYR A 104 -14.10 6.23 12.41
CA TYR A 104 -12.68 6.39 12.75
C TYR A 104 -12.37 7.67 13.52
N MET A 105 -13.19 8.74 13.47
CA MET A 105 -12.88 10.01 14.15
C MET A 105 -13.84 10.37 15.28
N SER A 106 -13.27 10.64 16.46
CA SER A 106 -13.99 11.32 17.54
C SER A 106 -14.28 12.79 17.18
N VAL A 107 -15.35 13.34 17.75
CA VAL A 107 -15.72 14.76 17.53
C VAL A 107 -14.57 15.74 17.86
N PRO A 108 -13.81 15.58 18.96
CA PRO A 108 -12.67 16.46 19.23
C PRO A 108 -11.55 16.36 18.17
N ALA A 109 -11.23 15.14 17.72
CA ALA A 109 -10.23 14.94 16.67
C ALA A 109 -10.67 15.61 15.36
N PHE A 110 -11.95 15.48 15.00
CA PHE A 110 -12.52 16.16 13.83
C PHE A 110 -12.39 17.68 13.92
N VAL A 111 -12.71 18.28 15.07
CA VAL A 111 -12.57 19.74 15.29
C VAL A 111 -11.11 20.18 15.14
N LEU A 112 -10.15 19.42 15.66
CA LEU A 112 -8.73 19.71 15.51
C LEU A 112 -8.27 19.64 14.04
N VAL A 113 -8.74 18.64 13.29
CA VAL A 113 -8.44 18.52 11.85
C VAL A 113 -8.99 19.71 11.07
N VAL A 114 -10.23 20.13 11.34
CA VAL A 114 -10.83 21.32 10.71
C VAL A 114 -10.05 22.59 11.08
N ALA A 115 -9.68 22.76 12.35
CA ALA A 115 -8.88 23.91 12.78
C ALA A 115 -7.50 23.94 12.10
N ALA A 116 -6.82 22.81 12.02
CA ALA A 116 -5.54 22.67 11.32
C ALA A 116 -5.67 22.98 9.82
N ALA A 117 -6.75 22.53 9.18
CA ALA A 117 -7.03 22.83 7.76
C ALA A 117 -7.25 24.33 7.54
N VAL A 118 -8.00 25.02 8.41
CA VAL A 118 -8.20 26.47 8.33
C VAL A 118 -6.87 27.22 8.50
N LEU A 119 -6.06 26.83 9.50
CA LEU A 119 -4.73 27.40 9.72
C LEU A 119 -3.80 27.18 8.51
N LEU A 120 -3.83 25.98 7.91
CA LEU A 120 -3.08 25.67 6.71
C LEU A 120 -3.49 26.58 5.54
N VAL A 121 -4.79 26.77 5.32
CA VAL A 121 -5.30 27.67 4.27
C VAL A 121 -4.85 29.11 4.50
N ILE A 122 -4.94 29.62 5.74
CA ILE A 122 -4.44 30.96 6.10
C ILE A 122 -2.94 31.06 5.81
N GLY A 123 -2.15 30.07 6.23
CA GLY A 123 -0.72 29.98 5.97
C GLY A 123 -0.40 29.99 4.48
N LEU A 124 -1.12 29.21 3.67
CA LEU A 124 -0.97 29.16 2.22
C LEU A 124 -1.31 30.50 1.55
N VAL A 125 -2.36 31.20 2.00
CA VAL A 125 -2.72 32.54 1.48
C VAL A 125 -1.64 33.57 1.80
N LEU A 126 -1.13 33.57 3.04
CA LEU A 126 -0.05 34.46 3.46
C LEU A 126 1.24 34.17 2.69
N LEU A 127 1.58 32.89 2.52
CA LEU A 127 2.75 32.45 1.81
C LEU A 127 2.63 32.74 0.31
N TYR A 128 1.45 32.60 -0.28
CA TYR A 128 1.20 33.04 -1.65
C TYR A 128 1.52 34.53 -1.78
N ARG A 129 0.94 35.38 -0.93
CA ARG A 129 1.15 36.84 -0.96
C ARG A 129 2.62 37.24 -0.78
N ARG A 130 3.37 36.56 0.10
CA ARG A 130 4.78 36.87 0.39
C ARG A 130 5.79 36.19 -0.54
N SER A 131 5.39 35.17 -1.30
CA SER A 131 6.31 34.39 -2.11
C SER A 131 6.92 35.22 -3.25
N PRO A 132 8.27 35.26 -3.36
CA PRO A 132 8.92 35.98 -4.45
C PRO A 132 8.60 35.34 -5.79
N LYS A 133 8.41 36.18 -6.82
CA LYS A 133 8.26 35.73 -8.20
C LYS A 133 9.64 35.43 -8.77
N SER A 134 9.87 34.20 -9.19
CA SER A 134 11.10 33.79 -9.86
C SER A 134 10.86 33.56 -11.35
N PRO A 135 11.85 33.79 -12.22
CA PRO A 135 11.73 33.45 -13.63
C PRO A 135 11.54 31.94 -13.80
N VAL A 136 10.57 31.58 -14.66
CA VAL A 136 10.30 30.20 -15.04
C VAL A 136 11.31 29.84 -16.14
N GLN A 137 12.07 28.77 -15.91
CA GLN A 137 13.07 28.26 -16.85
C GLN A 137 12.60 26.89 -17.37
N PRO A 138 11.64 26.84 -18.32
CA PRO A 138 10.93 25.62 -18.66
C PRO A 138 11.85 24.53 -19.22
N ARG A 139 12.86 24.89 -20.02
CA ARG A 139 13.84 23.93 -20.56
C ARG A 139 14.63 23.22 -19.47
N ARG A 140 15.08 23.95 -18.44
CA ARG A 140 15.81 23.36 -17.31
C ARG A 140 14.87 22.54 -16.43
N GLY A 141 13.65 23.01 -16.21
CA GLY A 141 12.62 22.26 -15.48
C GLY A 141 12.29 20.93 -16.15
N LEU A 142 12.10 20.93 -17.48
CA LEU A 142 11.84 19.73 -18.26
C LEU A 142 13.01 18.74 -18.19
N LEU A 143 14.24 19.21 -18.37
CA LEU A 143 15.42 18.36 -18.27
C LEU A 143 15.55 17.74 -16.87
N THR A 144 15.33 18.51 -15.80
CA THR A 144 15.29 17.98 -14.43
C THR A 144 14.17 16.93 -14.26
N LEU A 145 12.98 17.18 -14.81
CA LEU A 145 11.85 16.26 -14.73
C LEU A 145 12.17 14.93 -15.43
N CYS A 146 12.70 14.97 -16.65
CA CYS A 146 13.08 13.76 -17.39
C CYS A 146 14.14 12.93 -16.66
N ILE A 147 15.16 13.59 -16.09
CA ILE A 147 16.20 12.90 -15.30
C ILE A 147 15.60 12.25 -14.05
N LEU A 148 14.72 12.96 -13.34
CA LEU A 148 14.06 12.41 -12.14
C LEU A 148 13.10 11.27 -12.48
N LEU A 149 12.33 11.37 -13.57
CA LEU A 149 11.47 10.29 -14.04
C LEU A 149 12.28 9.03 -14.37
N LEU A 150 13.38 9.19 -15.11
CA LEU A 150 14.28 8.07 -15.41
C LEU A 150 14.88 7.48 -14.14
N SER A 151 15.27 8.32 -13.18
CA SER A 151 15.82 7.86 -11.91
C SER A 151 14.80 7.07 -11.10
N VAL A 152 13.57 7.55 -10.99
CA VAL A 152 12.49 6.86 -10.26
C VAL A 152 12.10 5.54 -10.95
N ALA A 153 12.18 5.46 -12.28
CA ALA A 153 11.88 4.22 -13.00
C ALA A 153 12.99 3.16 -12.87
N VAL A 154 14.26 3.57 -12.86
CA VAL A 154 15.39 2.62 -12.89
C VAL A 154 15.84 2.19 -11.49
N LEU A 155 15.89 3.12 -10.54
CA LEU A 155 16.51 2.86 -9.23
C LEU A 155 15.80 1.77 -8.38
N PRO A 156 14.47 1.66 -8.38
CA PRO A 156 13.75 0.58 -7.69
C PRO A 156 14.01 -0.82 -8.28
N GLU A 157 14.34 -0.92 -9.57
CA GLU A 157 14.59 -2.18 -10.28
C GLU A 157 15.99 -2.75 -10.02
N LEU A 158 16.95 -1.90 -9.60
CA LEU A 158 18.33 -2.33 -9.36
C LEU A 158 18.48 -3.37 -8.24
N PRO A 159 17.83 -3.24 -7.07
CA PRO A 159 17.88 -4.26 -6.02
C PRO A 159 17.23 -5.60 -6.42
N LEU A 160 16.23 -5.57 -7.30
CA LEU A 160 15.54 -6.75 -7.82
C LEU A 160 16.42 -7.52 -8.81
N ALA A 161 17.00 -6.79 -9.77
CA ALA A 161 17.95 -7.34 -10.72
C ALA A 161 19.22 -7.90 -10.06
N ALA A 162 19.60 -7.37 -8.90
CA ALA A 162 20.74 -7.82 -8.10
C ALA A 162 20.43 -9.00 -7.15
N GLY A 163 19.19 -9.52 -7.14
CA GLY A 163 18.80 -10.70 -6.37
C GLY A 163 18.63 -10.48 -4.86
N PHE A 164 18.56 -9.23 -4.40
CA PHE A 164 18.43 -8.88 -2.98
C PHE A 164 16.97 -8.77 -2.50
N ALA A 165 15.99 -8.80 -3.42
CA ALA A 165 14.57 -8.70 -3.10
C ALA A 165 13.86 -9.99 -3.52
N GLY A 166 13.55 -10.85 -2.54
CA GLY A 166 12.56 -11.91 -2.75
C GLY A 166 11.20 -11.31 -3.07
N ASN A 167 10.42 -11.98 -3.93
CA ASN A 167 9.10 -11.60 -4.44
C ASN A 167 8.03 -11.48 -3.31
N ALA A 168 8.17 -10.53 -2.39
CA ALA A 168 7.15 -10.20 -1.38
C ALA A 168 6.30 -9.04 -1.92
N TYR A 169 5.61 -9.29 -3.03
CA TYR A 169 5.17 -8.27 -3.99
C TYR A 169 3.72 -7.79 -3.87
N SER A 170 2.94 -8.20 -2.87
CA SER A 170 1.54 -7.77 -2.72
C SER A 170 1.15 -7.30 -1.32
N ASP A 171 1.90 -7.68 -0.28
CA ASP A 171 1.58 -7.23 1.07
C ASP A 171 2.07 -5.80 1.30
N VAL A 172 1.11 -4.87 1.33
CA VAL A 172 1.32 -3.43 1.54
C VAL A 172 2.07 -3.15 2.86
N ILE A 173 1.87 -3.98 3.88
CA ILE A 173 2.54 -3.83 5.18
C ILE A 173 4.03 -4.07 5.00
N THR A 174 4.40 -5.26 4.51
CA THR A 174 5.79 -5.62 4.23
C THR A 174 6.45 -4.65 3.24
N LEU A 175 5.71 -4.21 2.23
CA LEU A 175 6.20 -3.24 1.25
C LEU A 175 6.52 -1.89 1.90
N THR A 176 5.67 -1.40 2.79
CA THR A 176 5.88 -0.13 3.50
C THR A 176 7.03 -0.23 4.50
N GLU A 177 7.16 -1.34 5.22
CA GLU A 177 8.28 -1.56 6.12
C GLU A 177 9.62 -1.57 5.39
N ARG A 178 9.64 -2.16 4.18
CA ARG A 178 10.83 -2.31 3.34
C ARG A 178 11.19 -1.07 2.55
N TYR A 179 10.22 -0.47 1.89
CA TYR A 179 10.44 0.58 0.90
C TYR A 179 9.97 1.94 1.36
N GLY A 180 9.30 2.07 2.52
CA GLY A 180 8.79 3.33 3.04
C GLY A 180 7.40 3.68 2.54
N PHE A 181 6.80 4.68 3.19
CA PHE A 181 5.42 5.08 2.92
C PHE A 181 5.24 5.73 1.55
N VAL A 182 6.15 6.64 1.15
CA VAL A 182 6.01 7.40 -0.09
C VAL A 182 6.01 6.48 -1.31
N TYR A 183 6.94 5.52 -1.36
CA TYR A 183 7.05 4.54 -2.42
C TYR A 183 5.78 3.67 -2.48
N THR A 184 5.36 3.13 -1.34
CA THR A 184 4.19 2.24 -1.27
C THR A 184 2.90 2.96 -1.69
N PHE A 185 2.68 4.17 -1.18
CA PHE A 185 1.53 4.99 -1.59
C PHE A 185 1.58 5.33 -3.08
N SER A 186 2.75 5.73 -3.60
CA SER A 186 2.92 6.05 -5.02
C SER A 186 2.65 4.85 -5.92
N ARG A 187 3.08 3.65 -5.49
CA ARG A 187 2.81 2.41 -6.22
C ARG A 187 1.32 2.09 -6.24
N SER A 188 0.62 2.23 -5.11
CA SER A 188 -0.84 2.01 -5.05
C SER A 188 -1.66 2.93 -5.97
N LEU A 189 -1.10 4.07 -6.41
CA LEU A 189 -1.75 4.97 -7.38
C LEU A 189 -1.65 4.47 -8.83
N ILE A 190 -0.61 3.69 -9.14
CA ILE A 190 -0.30 3.23 -10.50
C ILE A 190 -0.75 1.78 -10.69
N ASP A 191 -0.58 0.97 -9.65
CA ASP A 191 -0.77 -0.47 -9.63
C ASP A 191 -2.20 -0.79 -9.16
N PHE A 192 -3.17 -0.71 -10.08
CA PHE A 192 -4.60 -0.89 -9.80
C PHE A 192 -5.25 -1.89 -10.76
N GLY A 193 -5.95 -2.88 -10.21
CA GLY A 193 -6.62 -3.93 -10.97
C GLY A 193 -5.66 -4.97 -11.56
N ILE A 194 -6.20 -5.79 -12.46
CA ILE A 194 -5.44 -6.84 -13.17
C ILE A 194 -5.15 -6.36 -14.59
N ASP A 195 -3.88 -6.38 -14.99
CA ASP A 195 -3.49 -6.11 -16.37
C ASP A 195 -4.03 -7.17 -17.33
N ARG A 196 -4.50 -6.73 -18.50
CA ARG A 196 -4.95 -7.64 -19.56
C ARG A 196 -3.74 -8.44 -20.08
N PRO A 197 -3.77 -9.79 -20.07
CA PRO A 197 -2.71 -10.61 -20.66
C PRO A 197 -2.49 -10.30 -22.15
N GLU A 198 -1.24 -10.29 -22.61
CA GLU A 198 -0.88 -9.94 -24.00
C GLU A 198 -1.57 -10.83 -25.04
N ASP A 199 -1.80 -12.10 -24.71
CA ASP A 199 -2.41 -13.11 -25.57
C ASP A 199 -3.93 -13.27 -25.35
N TYR A 200 -4.54 -12.38 -24.55
CA TYR A 200 -5.97 -12.41 -24.29
C TYR A 200 -6.77 -12.23 -25.59
N SER A 201 -7.48 -13.27 -25.97
CA SER A 201 -8.36 -13.30 -27.14
C SER A 201 -9.52 -14.27 -26.91
N ALA A 202 -10.65 -14.06 -27.59
CA ALA A 202 -11.79 -14.98 -27.52
C ALA A 202 -11.36 -16.42 -27.85
N ARG A 203 -10.47 -16.60 -28.84
CA ARG A 203 -9.93 -17.90 -29.22
C ARG A 203 -9.13 -18.56 -28.08
N ARG A 204 -8.29 -17.81 -27.36
CA ARG A 204 -7.53 -18.33 -26.21
C ARG A 204 -8.47 -18.75 -25.08
N ILE A 205 -9.48 -17.93 -24.77
CA ILE A 205 -10.49 -18.26 -23.75
C ILE A 205 -11.26 -19.53 -24.12
N HIS A 206 -11.67 -19.67 -25.39
CA HIS A 206 -12.33 -20.90 -25.85
C HIS A 206 -11.43 -22.13 -25.71
N ALA A 207 -10.14 -22.03 -26.06
CA ALA A 207 -9.20 -23.13 -25.91
C ALA A 207 -8.99 -23.53 -24.43
N ILE A 208 -8.89 -22.57 -23.52
CA ILE A 208 -8.80 -22.84 -22.07
C ILE A 208 -10.09 -23.49 -21.56
N ALA A 209 -11.25 -22.96 -21.97
CA ALA A 209 -12.54 -23.53 -21.57
C ALA A 209 -12.69 -24.98 -22.06
N GLU A 210 -12.29 -25.27 -23.29
CA GLU A 210 -12.31 -26.63 -23.85
C GLU A 210 -11.37 -27.57 -23.08
N ASP A 211 -10.15 -27.13 -22.76
CA ASP A 211 -9.19 -27.90 -21.96
C ASP A 211 -9.74 -28.22 -20.56
N VAL A 212 -10.23 -27.20 -19.83
CA VAL A 212 -10.79 -27.36 -18.48
C VAL A 212 -12.04 -28.26 -18.48
N LEU A 213 -12.95 -28.07 -19.44
CA LEU A 213 -14.18 -28.86 -19.55
C LEU A 213 -13.96 -30.28 -20.09
N SER A 214 -12.83 -30.53 -20.79
CA SER A 214 -12.48 -31.87 -21.25
C SER A 214 -12.09 -32.82 -20.11
N THR A 215 -11.64 -32.27 -18.99
CA THR A 215 -11.53 -32.98 -17.71
C THR A 215 -12.92 -33.21 -17.14
N GLU A 216 -13.50 -34.39 -17.37
CA GLU A 216 -14.75 -34.80 -16.71
C GLU A 216 -14.54 -34.93 -15.19
N THR A 217 -14.72 -33.85 -14.45
CA THR A 217 -15.06 -33.94 -13.02
C THR A 217 -16.51 -34.37 -12.96
N LYS A 218 -16.75 -35.69 -12.84
CA LYS A 218 -18.08 -36.18 -12.45
C LYS A 218 -18.49 -35.43 -11.18
N ALA A 219 -19.62 -34.74 -11.25
CA ALA A 219 -20.24 -34.19 -10.05
C ALA A 219 -20.38 -35.35 -9.05
N PRO A 220 -19.92 -35.19 -7.80
CA PRO A 220 -19.95 -36.27 -6.83
C PRO A 220 -21.41 -36.74 -6.67
N GLU A 221 -21.62 -38.07 -6.68
CA GLU A 221 -22.95 -38.66 -6.50
C GLU A 221 -23.56 -38.30 -5.13
N ASP A 222 -22.69 -38.01 -4.16
CA ASP A 222 -23.04 -37.55 -2.83
C ASP A 222 -22.77 -36.04 -2.71
N VAL A 223 -23.79 -35.27 -2.33
CA VAL A 223 -23.71 -33.81 -2.20
C VAL A 223 -23.71 -33.47 -0.71
N PRO A 224 -22.54 -33.42 -0.05
CA PRO A 224 -22.47 -33.12 1.36
C PRO A 224 -22.76 -31.64 1.63
N ASN A 225 -23.18 -31.34 2.86
CA ASN A 225 -23.12 -29.97 3.36
C ASN A 225 -21.65 -29.58 3.58
N ILE A 226 -21.22 -28.46 3.01
CA ILE A 226 -19.87 -27.92 3.16
C ILE A 226 -19.92 -26.78 4.17
N ILE A 227 -19.10 -26.87 5.22
CA ILE A 227 -18.92 -25.80 6.20
C ILE A 227 -17.48 -25.29 6.06
N PHE A 228 -17.35 -24.03 5.65
CA PHE A 228 -16.08 -23.31 5.66
C PHE A 228 -15.99 -22.50 6.96
N LEU A 229 -14.94 -22.74 7.75
CA LEU A 229 -14.69 -22.03 9.01
C LEU A 229 -13.33 -21.32 8.93
N GLN A 230 -13.38 -20.00 8.79
CA GLN A 230 -12.19 -19.16 8.85
C GLN A 230 -11.98 -18.66 10.29
N LEU A 231 -10.90 -19.10 10.92
CA LEU A 231 -10.54 -18.68 12.27
C LEU A 231 -9.70 -17.38 12.20
N GLU A 232 -10.25 -16.30 12.73
CA GLU A 232 -9.61 -14.98 12.71
C GLU A 232 -8.25 -15.00 13.43
N SER A 233 -7.21 -14.54 12.73
CA SER A 233 -5.83 -14.45 13.25
C SER A 233 -5.24 -15.76 13.80
N PHE A 234 -5.79 -16.92 13.43
CA PHE A 234 -5.35 -18.22 13.94
C PHE A 234 -4.13 -18.74 13.18
N PHE A 235 -3.12 -19.20 13.93
CA PHE A 235 -2.05 -20.08 13.44
C PHE A 235 -1.63 -21.04 14.56
N ASP A 236 -1.04 -22.17 14.20
CA ASP A 236 -0.57 -23.17 15.17
C ASP A 236 0.70 -22.65 15.87
N VAL A 237 0.52 -22.06 17.06
CA VAL A 237 1.58 -21.41 17.85
C VAL A 237 2.68 -22.37 18.30
N ASN A 238 2.47 -23.69 18.19
CA ASN A 238 3.53 -24.67 18.41
C ASN A 238 4.67 -24.56 17.38
N HIS A 239 4.47 -23.81 16.28
CA HIS A 239 5.51 -23.52 15.29
C HIS A 239 6.37 -22.29 15.64
N LEU A 240 6.09 -21.58 16.74
CA LEU A 240 6.94 -20.48 17.19
C LEU A 240 8.29 -21.00 17.69
N GLU A 241 9.37 -20.38 17.20
CA GLU A 241 10.72 -20.62 17.71
C GLU A 241 10.87 -19.96 19.09
N ASP A 242 11.67 -20.57 19.97
CA ASP A 242 12.02 -20.07 21.31
C ASP A 242 10.85 -19.88 22.31
N VAL A 243 9.72 -20.55 22.08
CA VAL A 243 8.57 -20.56 23.03
C VAL A 243 8.29 -21.98 23.51
N VAL A 244 8.15 -22.15 24.82
CA VAL A 244 7.76 -23.42 25.45
C VAL A 244 6.44 -23.24 26.17
N PHE A 245 5.46 -24.08 25.84
CA PHE A 245 4.16 -24.10 26.49
C PHE A 245 4.10 -25.19 27.56
N SER A 246 3.35 -24.96 28.65
CA SER A 246 3.13 -25.96 29.70
C SER A 246 2.26 -27.13 29.24
N GLU A 247 1.40 -26.88 28.25
CA GLU A 247 0.50 -27.83 27.61
C GLU A 247 0.32 -27.45 26.15
N ASP A 248 -0.24 -28.34 25.34
CA ASP A 248 -0.55 -28.05 23.94
C ASP A 248 -1.62 -26.94 23.85
N PRO A 249 -1.31 -25.78 23.24
CA PRO A 249 -2.26 -24.68 23.15
C PRO A 249 -3.39 -24.91 22.14
N VAL A 250 -3.28 -25.89 21.24
CA VAL A 250 -4.28 -26.16 20.18
C VAL A 250 -4.62 -27.65 20.04
N PRO A 251 -4.99 -28.35 21.14
CA PRO A 251 -5.07 -29.82 21.17
C PRO A 251 -6.16 -30.36 20.24
N TYR A 252 -7.32 -29.70 20.16
CA TYR A 252 -8.41 -30.11 19.26
C TYR A 252 -8.05 -29.92 17.79
N PHE A 253 -7.36 -28.82 17.44
CA PHE A 253 -6.92 -28.59 16.07
C PHE A 253 -5.86 -29.62 15.65
N ARG A 254 -4.97 -30.02 16.56
CA ARG A 254 -4.03 -31.12 16.33
C ARG A 254 -4.75 -32.44 16.08
N THR A 255 -5.76 -32.78 16.89
CA THR A 255 -6.58 -33.98 16.66
C THR A 255 -7.28 -33.95 15.29
N LEU A 256 -7.78 -32.79 14.85
CA LEU A 256 -8.39 -32.66 13.52
C LEU A 256 -7.36 -32.85 12.39
N LYS A 257 -6.14 -32.29 12.55
CA LYS A 257 -5.04 -32.45 11.58
C LYS A 257 -4.58 -33.90 11.43
N GLU A 258 -4.56 -34.66 12.53
CA GLU A 258 -4.15 -36.08 12.54
C GLU A 258 -5.21 -37.01 11.96
N ASN A 259 -6.50 -36.68 12.15
CA ASN A 259 -7.61 -37.52 11.72
C ASN A 259 -8.20 -37.15 10.35
N GLY A 260 -7.66 -36.13 9.67
CA GLY A 260 -8.15 -35.66 8.38
C GLY A 260 -7.04 -35.12 7.48
N PRO A 261 -7.35 -34.82 6.21
CA PRO A 261 -6.41 -34.16 5.31
C PRO A 261 -5.98 -32.81 5.90
N SER A 262 -4.68 -32.59 6.01
CA SER A 262 -4.12 -31.37 6.56
C SER A 262 -2.84 -30.98 5.85
N GLY A 263 -2.49 -29.69 5.93
CA GLY A 263 -1.32 -29.11 5.28
C GLY A 263 -1.08 -27.68 5.74
N PHE A 264 -0.04 -27.06 5.20
CA PHE A 264 0.21 -25.64 5.40
C PHE A 264 -0.54 -24.82 4.35
N PHE A 265 -1.12 -23.71 4.79
CA PHE A 265 -1.78 -22.74 3.95
C PHE A 265 -1.04 -21.41 4.08
N THR A 266 -0.60 -20.85 2.96
CA THR A 266 0.02 -19.53 2.93
C THR A 266 -1.09 -18.50 2.78
N ALA A 267 -1.36 -17.75 3.85
CA ALA A 267 -2.26 -16.61 3.78
C ALA A 267 -1.60 -15.44 3.01
N PRO A 268 -2.37 -14.66 2.23
CA PRO A 268 -1.84 -13.55 1.45
C PRO A 268 -1.35 -12.37 2.31
N SER A 269 -1.74 -12.32 3.59
CA SER A 269 -1.42 -11.21 4.50
C SER A 269 -1.30 -11.67 5.95
N VAL A 270 -0.48 -10.95 6.72
CA VAL A 270 -0.27 -11.16 8.16
C VAL A 270 -0.81 -9.95 8.94
N GLY A 271 -1.66 -10.19 9.95
CA GLY A 271 -2.18 -9.13 10.82
C GLY A 271 -3.27 -8.22 10.22
N ALA A 272 -3.68 -8.49 8.97
CA ALA A 272 -4.83 -7.87 8.29
C ALA A 272 -5.26 -8.75 7.12
N GLY A 273 -6.34 -8.37 6.43
CA GLY A 273 -6.70 -8.95 5.12
C GLY A 273 -7.49 -10.26 5.17
N THR A 274 -8.20 -10.56 6.27
CA THR A 274 -9.15 -11.68 6.39
C THR A 274 -10.07 -11.82 5.17
N ALA A 275 -10.58 -10.70 4.67
CA ALA A 275 -11.42 -10.64 3.48
C ALA A 275 -10.69 -11.05 2.18
N ASN A 276 -9.37 -10.85 2.10
CA ASN A 276 -8.60 -11.28 0.94
C ASN A 276 -8.43 -12.80 0.96
N THR A 277 -8.12 -13.42 2.11
CA THR A 277 -8.10 -14.88 2.25
C THR A 277 -9.46 -15.50 1.91
N GLU A 278 -10.54 -14.90 2.41
CA GLU A 278 -11.91 -15.36 2.13
C GLU A 278 -12.20 -15.29 0.62
N PHE A 279 -11.84 -14.18 -0.03
CA PHE A 279 -11.99 -14.00 -1.47
C PHE A 279 -11.23 -15.07 -2.27
N GLU A 280 -9.96 -15.32 -1.95
CA GLU A 280 -9.16 -16.36 -2.63
C GLU A 280 -9.78 -17.74 -2.47
N VAL A 281 -10.23 -18.09 -1.26
CA VAL A 281 -10.82 -19.41 -1.00
C VAL A 281 -12.14 -19.58 -1.77
N MET A 282 -13.00 -18.57 -1.79
CA MET A 282 -14.32 -18.68 -2.43
C MET A 282 -14.28 -18.57 -3.95
N THR A 283 -13.39 -17.73 -4.49
CA THR A 283 -13.36 -17.43 -5.93
C THR A 283 -12.25 -18.17 -6.67
N GLN A 284 -11.27 -18.71 -5.94
CA GLN A 284 -10.02 -19.26 -6.48
C GLN A 284 -9.19 -18.24 -7.29
N MET A 285 -9.53 -16.95 -7.22
CA MET A 285 -8.74 -15.88 -7.83
C MET A 285 -7.64 -15.46 -6.87
N ASN A 286 -6.42 -15.37 -7.37
CA ASN A 286 -5.26 -15.00 -6.58
C ASN A 286 -5.25 -13.48 -6.33
N VAL A 287 -5.21 -13.05 -5.07
CA VAL A 287 -5.18 -11.61 -4.74
C VAL A 287 -3.88 -10.93 -5.17
N HIS A 288 -2.82 -11.69 -5.42
CA HIS A 288 -1.56 -11.19 -5.97
C HIS A 288 -1.67 -10.67 -7.40
N ASP A 289 -2.70 -11.06 -8.15
CA ASP A 289 -2.92 -10.57 -9.51
C ASP A 289 -3.54 -9.16 -9.52
N PHE A 290 -4.06 -8.69 -8.38
CA PHE A 290 -4.70 -7.40 -8.22
C PHE A 290 -3.72 -6.32 -7.73
N GLY A 291 -4.16 -5.07 -7.76
CA GLY A 291 -3.35 -3.92 -7.38
C GLY A 291 -2.90 -3.95 -5.92
N THR A 292 -1.74 -3.35 -5.65
CA THR A 292 -1.16 -3.28 -4.30
C THR A 292 -2.15 -2.64 -3.31
N GLY A 293 -2.62 -3.42 -2.33
CA GLY A 293 -3.54 -2.98 -1.28
C GLY A 293 -5.01 -3.01 -1.64
N GLU A 294 -5.36 -3.57 -2.79
CA GLU A 294 -6.74 -3.71 -3.23
C GLU A 294 -7.53 -4.71 -2.35
N TYR A 295 -8.82 -4.44 -2.21
CA TYR A 295 -9.79 -5.35 -1.60
C TYR A 295 -10.83 -5.76 -2.66
N PRO A 296 -10.64 -6.89 -3.37
CA PRO A 296 -11.48 -7.30 -4.50
C PRO A 296 -12.98 -7.36 -4.20
N TYR A 297 -13.34 -7.65 -2.94
CA TYR A 297 -14.73 -7.58 -2.46
C TYR A 297 -15.41 -6.23 -2.73
N LYS A 298 -14.68 -5.13 -2.61
CA LYS A 298 -15.24 -3.78 -2.79
C LYS A 298 -15.10 -3.26 -4.21
N THR A 299 -14.05 -3.67 -4.92
CA THR A 299 -13.76 -3.16 -6.27
C THR A 299 -14.46 -3.96 -7.37
N ILE A 300 -14.63 -5.27 -7.18
CA ILE A 300 -15.14 -6.18 -8.22
C ILE A 300 -16.52 -6.70 -7.86
N LEU A 301 -16.67 -7.25 -6.66
CA LEU A 301 -17.93 -7.87 -6.24
C LEU A 301 -19.04 -6.85 -5.92
N SER A 302 -18.73 -5.55 -5.89
CA SER A 302 -19.72 -4.48 -5.71
C SER A 302 -20.56 -4.18 -6.95
N HIS A 303 -20.09 -4.57 -8.15
CA HIS A 303 -20.76 -4.29 -9.42
C HIS A 303 -21.55 -5.50 -9.96
N THR A 304 -21.56 -6.62 -9.24
CA THR A 304 -22.23 -7.86 -9.65
C THR A 304 -23.51 -8.04 -8.84
N ILE A 305 -24.54 -7.23 -9.12
CA ILE A 305 -25.92 -7.46 -8.67
C ILE A 305 -26.83 -7.48 -9.89
#